data_AF-A0A5C7JIZ0-F1
#
_entry.id   AF-A0A5C7JIZ0-F1
#
_cell.length_a   1.000
_cell.length_b   1.000
_cell.length_c   1.000
_cell.angle_alpha   90.00
_cell.angle_beta   90.00
_cell.angle_gamma   90.00
#
_symmetry.space_group_name_H-M   'P 1'
#
loop_
_entity.id
_entity.type
_entity.pdbx_description
1 polymer ?
#
loop_
_entity_poly.entity_id
_entity_poly.type
_entity_poly.pdbx_seq_one_letter_code
_entity_poly.pdbx_strand_id
1 'polypeptide(L)'
;MFNFTKVDATLNRLKTKFNQLKIDEFKWISVSINIILIITIMHLYTDIMNIKQQTKEDIDTLTETLDYYQCNVDSLSNLVTYKHTVKTKVSKQTQKSPQKIKESTILQFDSFKWYNSVDVYLHKSMCKALDQYSGPDNILITSMRRKWCKHSKHFTGEAVDIQLNQSGRNMLEWMISEEGKLWLTDHDLYFYIEDKSGSSKLEEFRERFSEYIFENKNATGLHIHLARL
;
A
#
# COMPACT_ATOMS: atom_id res chain seq x y z
N MET A 1 98.63 -14.05 -9.25
CA MET A 1 97.89 -14.67 -8.14
C MET A 1 96.49 -14.07 -8.12
N PHE A 2 95.46 -14.82 -8.52
CA PHE A 2 94.08 -14.31 -8.54
C PHE A 2 93.59 -14.14 -7.10
N ASN A 3 93.04 -12.96 -6.79
CA ASN A 3 92.65 -12.62 -5.42
C ASN A 3 91.23 -13.12 -5.13
N PHE A 4 91.11 -14.40 -4.75
CA PHE A 4 89.84 -15.10 -4.52
C PHE A 4 88.95 -14.43 -3.46
N THR A 5 89.52 -13.70 -2.49
CA THR A 5 88.74 -13.02 -1.44
C THR A 5 87.86 -11.88 -1.95
N LYS A 6 88.26 -11.19 -3.03
CA LYS A 6 87.43 -10.14 -3.66
C LYS A 6 86.25 -10.72 -4.45
N VAL A 7 86.39 -11.94 -4.97
CA VAL A 7 85.33 -12.64 -5.69
C VAL A 7 84.24 -13.08 -4.71
N ASP A 8 84.60 -13.63 -3.55
CA ASP A 8 83.64 -14.05 -2.52
C ASP A 8 82.85 -12.89 -1.92
N ALA A 9 83.50 -11.75 -1.65
CA ALA A 9 82.82 -10.55 -1.15
C ALA A 9 81.80 -10.00 -2.17
N THR A 10 82.15 -10.05 -3.46
CA THR A 10 81.25 -9.62 -4.54
C THR A 10 80.07 -10.59 -4.71
N LEU A 11 80.34 -11.90 -4.64
CA LEU A 11 79.31 -12.93 -4.73
C LEU A 11 78.32 -12.85 -3.55
N ASN A 12 78.82 -12.62 -2.33
CA ASN A 12 77.97 -12.45 -1.15
C ASN A 12 77.12 -11.18 -1.26
N ARG A 13 77.69 -10.06 -1.74
CA ARG A 13 76.93 -8.82 -1.97
C ARG A 13 75.83 -9.00 -3.04
N LEU A 14 76.11 -9.77 -4.09
CA LEU A 14 75.12 -10.11 -5.12
C LEU A 14 74.02 -11.03 -4.57
N LYS A 15 74.36 -12.05 -3.76
CA LYS A 15 73.38 -12.92 -3.09
C LYS A 15 72.47 -12.12 -2.15
N THR A 16 73.01 -11.19 -1.37
CA THR A 16 72.20 -10.33 -0.49
C THR A 16 71.27 -9.43 -1.31
N LYS A 17 71.77 -8.77 -2.37
CA LYS A 17 70.91 -7.96 -3.25
C LYS A 17 69.83 -8.78 -3.94
N PHE A 18 70.15 -10.00 -4.39
CA PHE A 18 69.21 -10.90 -5.04
C PHE A 18 68.12 -11.39 -4.06
N ASN A 19 68.49 -11.69 -2.81
CA ASN A 19 67.53 -12.05 -1.77
C ASN A 19 66.64 -10.85 -1.36
N GLN A 20 67.19 -9.63 -1.34
CA GLN A 20 66.43 -8.41 -1.06
C GLN A 20 65.38 -8.12 -2.15
N LEU A 21 65.77 -8.24 -3.42
CA LEU A 21 64.87 -8.10 -4.57
C LEU A 21 63.70 -9.10 -4.51
N LYS A 22 63.98 -10.36 -4.14
CA LYS A 22 62.93 -11.37 -3.94
C LYS A 22 61.95 -11.03 -2.82
N ILE A 23 62.41 -10.41 -1.73
CA ILE A 23 61.55 -10.03 -0.60
C ILE A 23 60.63 -8.86 -1.01
N ASP A 24 61.15 -7.87 -1.71
CA ASP A 24 60.34 -6.72 -2.14
C ASP A 24 59.36 -7.11 -3.25
N GLU A 25 59.75 -7.97 -4.20
CA GLU A 25 58.82 -8.58 -5.16
C GLU A 25 57.71 -9.37 -4.46
N PHE A 26 58.02 -10.14 -3.42
CA PHE A 26 57.03 -10.90 -2.65
C PHE A 26 56.04 -9.99 -1.90
N LYS A 27 56.50 -8.84 -1.39
CA LYS A 27 55.61 -7.83 -0.78
C LYS A 27 54.65 -7.23 -1.82
N TRP A 28 55.14 -6.90 -3.02
CA TRP A 28 54.28 -6.36 -4.08
C TRP A 28 53.25 -7.38 -4.56
N ILE A 29 53.62 -8.67 -4.63
CA ILE A 29 52.68 -9.76 -4.93
C ILE A 29 51.60 -9.84 -3.85
N SER A 30 51.97 -9.84 -2.56
CA SER A 30 51.03 -9.87 -1.44
C SER A 30 50.06 -8.68 -1.45
N VAL A 31 50.57 -7.47 -1.69
CA VAL A 31 49.74 -6.26 -1.82
C VAL A 31 48.79 -6.38 -3.00
N SER A 32 49.26 -6.87 -4.15
CA SER A 32 48.42 -7.06 -5.34
C SER A 32 47.32 -8.08 -5.11
N ILE A 33 47.60 -9.20 -4.44
CA ILE A 33 46.61 -10.20 -4.05
C ILE A 33 45.55 -9.59 -3.13
N ASN A 34 45.97 -8.81 -2.12
CA ASN A 34 45.03 -8.15 -1.21
C ASN A 34 44.14 -7.14 -1.94
N ILE A 35 44.69 -6.36 -2.88
CA ILE A 35 43.91 -5.42 -3.70
C ILE A 35 42.87 -6.18 -4.54
N ILE A 36 43.27 -7.25 -5.23
CA ILE A 36 42.36 -8.08 -6.03
C ILE A 36 41.26 -8.68 -5.14
N LEU A 37 41.61 -9.15 -3.95
CA LEU A 37 40.66 -9.69 -2.98
C LEU A 37 39.64 -8.63 -2.54
N ILE A 38 40.10 -7.42 -2.20
CA ILE A 38 39.21 -6.30 -1.82
C ILE A 38 38.27 -5.94 -2.98
N ILE A 39 38.79 -5.82 -4.21
CA ILE A 39 37.97 -5.53 -5.39
C ILE A 39 36.91 -6.62 -5.60
N THR A 40 37.29 -7.88 -5.44
CA THR A 40 36.37 -9.02 -5.57
C THR A 40 35.28 -8.99 -4.51
N ILE A 41 35.64 -8.71 -3.25
CA ILE A 41 34.68 -8.58 -2.14
C ILE A 41 33.71 -7.41 -2.41
N MET A 42 34.21 -6.27 -2.90
CA MET A 42 33.35 -5.13 -3.23
C MET A 42 32.35 -5.45 -4.34
N HIS A 43 32.78 -6.14 -5.41
CA HIS A 43 31.88 -6.59 -6.47
C HIS A 43 30.80 -7.55 -5.95
N LEU A 44 31.20 -8.57 -5.16
CA LEU A 44 30.26 -9.51 -4.55
C LEU A 44 29.26 -8.80 -3.62
N TYR A 45 29.71 -7.81 -2.85
CA TYR A 45 28.82 -7.01 -2.00
C TYR A 45 27.79 -6.22 -2.82
N THR A 46 28.23 -5.57 -3.90
CA THR A 46 27.33 -4.86 -4.81
C THR A 46 26.29 -5.79 -5.43
N ASP A 47 26.70 -6.98 -5.89
CA ASP A 47 25.78 -7.97 -6.46
C ASP A 47 24.75 -8.45 -5.42
N ILE A 48 25.17 -8.72 -4.19
CA ILE A 48 24.26 -9.10 -3.09
C ILE A 48 23.25 -7.98 -2.81
N MET A 49 23.69 -6.72 -2.80
CA MET A 49 22.80 -5.58 -2.56
C MET A 49 21.80 -5.40 -3.71
N ASN A 50 22.22 -5.59 -4.96
CA ASN A 50 21.34 -5.54 -6.13
C ASN A 50 20.30 -6.67 -6.09
N ILE A 51 20.71 -7.90 -5.80
CA ILE A 51 19.78 -9.05 -5.65
C ILE A 51 18.77 -8.78 -4.55
N LYS A 52 19.21 -8.24 -3.41
CA LYS A 52 18.31 -7.89 -2.29
C LYS A 52 17.29 -6.83 -2.70
N GLN A 53 17.71 -5.82 -3.46
CA GLN A 53 16.80 -4.79 -3.96
C GLN A 53 15.79 -5.36 -4.96
N GLN A 54 16.24 -6.16 -5.92
CA GLN A 54 15.35 -6.82 -6.88
C GLN A 54 14.35 -7.75 -6.17
N THR A 55 14.82 -8.55 -5.21
CA THR A 55 13.95 -9.44 -4.42
C THR A 55 12.87 -8.65 -3.68
N LYS A 56 13.20 -7.46 -3.17
CA LYS A 56 12.23 -6.59 -2.52
C LYS A 56 11.17 -6.10 -3.52
N GLU A 57 11.59 -5.64 -4.68
CA GLU A 57 10.67 -5.18 -5.75
C GLU A 57 9.76 -6.32 -6.24
N ASP A 58 10.29 -7.53 -6.36
CA ASP A 58 9.52 -8.73 -6.72
C ASP A 58 8.48 -9.07 -5.63
N ILE A 59 8.85 -9.01 -4.34
CA ILE A 59 7.94 -9.21 -3.21
C ILE A 59 6.83 -8.16 -3.20
N ASP A 60 7.16 -6.89 -3.43
CA ASP A 60 6.19 -5.80 -3.47
C ASP A 60 5.19 -6.04 -4.63
N THR A 61 5.70 -6.43 -5.81
CA THR A 61 4.87 -6.79 -6.98
C THR A 61 3.95 -7.99 -6.73
N LEU A 62 4.46 -9.03 -6.08
CA LEU A 62 3.69 -10.21 -5.69
C LEU A 62 2.60 -9.87 -4.68
N THR A 63 2.89 -8.98 -3.73
CA THR A 63 1.94 -8.50 -2.73
C THR A 63 0.82 -7.70 -3.39
N GLU A 64 1.15 -6.79 -4.32
CA GLU A 64 0.15 -6.07 -5.14
C GLU A 64 -0.71 -7.03 -5.97
N THR A 65 -0.11 -8.09 -6.51
CA THR A 65 -0.83 -9.13 -7.28
C THR A 65 -1.75 -9.96 -6.38
N LEU A 66 -1.32 -10.31 -5.17
CA LEU A 66 -2.15 -11.00 -4.19
C LEU A 66 -3.32 -10.13 -3.75
N ASP A 67 -3.07 -8.84 -3.48
CA ASP A 67 -4.12 -7.87 -3.16
C ASP A 67 -5.12 -7.74 -4.31
N TYR A 68 -4.66 -7.72 -5.57
CA TYR A 68 -5.53 -7.77 -6.75
C TYR A 68 -6.46 -8.98 -6.75
N TYR A 69 -5.93 -10.19 -6.55
CA TYR A 69 -6.75 -11.40 -6.57
C TYR A 69 -7.70 -11.46 -5.36
N GLN A 70 -7.26 -11.02 -4.19
CA GLN A 70 -8.09 -10.98 -2.98
C GLN A 70 -9.29 -10.03 -3.18
N CYS A 71 -9.05 -8.80 -3.65
CA CYS A 71 -10.13 -7.85 -3.94
C CYS A 71 -11.14 -8.37 -4.98
N ASN A 72 -10.68 -9.12 -5.99
CA ASN A 72 -11.57 -9.74 -6.97
C ASN A 72 -12.39 -10.88 -6.36
N VAL A 73 -11.79 -11.71 -5.52
CA VAL A 73 -12.50 -12.77 -4.78
C VAL A 73 -13.57 -12.16 -3.87
N ASP A 74 -13.24 -11.08 -3.15
CA ASP A 74 -14.17 -10.40 -2.25
C ASP A 74 -15.33 -9.75 -3.04
N SER A 75 -15.04 -9.11 -4.18
CA SER A 75 -16.04 -8.53 -5.08
C SER A 75 -16.97 -9.60 -5.68
N LEU A 76 -16.43 -10.76 -6.04
CA LEU A 76 -17.22 -11.89 -6.55
C LEU A 76 -18.07 -12.52 -5.45
N SER A 77 -17.54 -12.68 -4.24
CA SER A 77 -18.29 -13.15 -3.08
C SER A 77 -19.51 -12.26 -2.81
N ASN A 78 -19.31 -10.94 -2.82
CA ASN A 78 -20.38 -9.97 -2.64
C ASN A 78 -21.42 -10.00 -3.78
N LEU A 79 -20.98 -10.22 -5.03
CA LEU A 79 -21.88 -10.36 -6.18
C LEU A 79 -22.72 -11.65 -6.11
N VAL A 80 -22.17 -12.74 -5.58
CA VAL A 80 -22.89 -14.01 -5.39
C VAL A 80 -23.94 -13.86 -4.28
N THR A 81 -23.58 -13.24 -3.16
CA THR A 81 -24.52 -12.93 -2.07
C THR A 81 -25.64 -12.02 -2.56
N TYR A 82 -25.33 -10.95 -3.30
CA TYR A 82 -26.31 -10.03 -3.87
C TYR A 82 -27.24 -10.68 -4.92
N LYS A 83 -26.73 -11.56 -5.78
CA LYS A 83 -27.56 -12.30 -6.76
C LYS A 83 -28.55 -13.25 -6.10
N HIS A 84 -28.25 -13.78 -4.92
CA HIS A 84 -29.20 -14.58 -4.15
C HIS A 84 -30.33 -13.73 -3.55
N THR A 85 -30.06 -12.48 -3.17
CA THR A 85 -31.08 -11.57 -2.60
C THR A 85 -31.95 -10.91 -3.67
N VAL A 86 -31.38 -10.56 -4.83
CA VAL A 86 -32.06 -9.75 -5.87
C VAL A 86 -32.88 -10.55 -6.88
N LYS A 87 -32.76 -11.89 -6.95
CA LYS A 87 -33.68 -12.72 -7.76
C LYS A 87 -35.15 -12.62 -7.33
N THR A 88 -35.46 -11.93 -6.23
CA THR A 88 -36.81 -11.78 -5.70
C THR A 88 -37.49 -10.44 -6.03
N LYS A 89 -36.80 -9.43 -6.60
CA LYS A 89 -37.44 -8.12 -6.88
C LYS A 89 -36.97 -7.49 -8.20
N VAL A 90 -37.69 -7.89 -9.26
CA VAL A 90 -38.27 -7.10 -10.36
C VAL A 90 -37.46 -5.99 -11.05
N SER A 91 -37.45 -6.15 -12.39
CA SER A 91 -37.19 -5.20 -13.48
C SER A 91 -37.61 -3.73 -13.32
N LYS A 92 -36.78 -2.80 -13.82
CA LYS A 92 -37.01 -1.96 -15.03
C LYS A 92 -36.06 -0.75 -15.09
N GLN A 93 -35.38 -0.59 -16.24
CA GLN A 93 -35.08 0.64 -17.03
C GLN A 93 -34.52 1.90 -16.30
N THR A 94 -33.53 2.67 -16.79
CA THR A 94 -33.20 3.08 -18.18
C THR A 94 -31.80 3.73 -18.24
N GLN A 95 -31.12 3.62 -19.38
CA GLN A 95 -29.84 4.27 -19.72
C GLN A 95 -29.96 5.78 -20.01
N LYS A 96 -28.93 6.58 -19.68
CA LYS A 96 -28.60 7.85 -20.34
C LYS A 96 -27.09 8.06 -20.53
N SER A 97 -26.77 8.72 -21.63
CA SER A 97 -25.48 8.98 -22.31
C SER A 97 -24.47 9.88 -21.58
N PRO A 98 -23.18 9.88 -21.96
CA PRO A 98 -22.11 10.57 -21.24
C PRO A 98 -22.01 12.06 -21.59
N GLN A 99 -22.18 12.94 -20.61
CA GLN A 99 -21.79 14.35 -20.68
C GLN A 99 -20.42 14.57 -20.01
N LYS A 100 -19.55 15.32 -20.70
CA LYS A 100 -18.26 15.82 -20.23
C LYS A 100 -18.39 16.47 -18.85
N ILE A 101 -17.65 15.94 -17.87
CA ILE A 101 -17.64 16.41 -16.49
C ILE A 101 -16.74 17.67 -16.42
N LYS A 102 -17.35 18.83 -16.19
CA LYS A 102 -16.67 19.99 -15.60
C LYS A 102 -16.39 19.70 -14.13
N GLU A 103 -15.19 20.07 -13.68
CA GLU A 103 -14.70 19.95 -12.30
C GLU A 103 -15.77 20.43 -11.29
N SER A 104 -16.16 19.54 -10.37
CA SER A 104 -17.25 19.80 -9.42
C SER A 104 -16.75 20.60 -8.21
N THR A 105 -17.10 21.89 -8.20
CA THR A 105 -16.90 22.86 -7.13
C THR A 105 -18.04 22.80 -6.12
N ILE A 106 -18.14 21.74 -5.32
CA ILE A 106 -18.88 21.78 -4.05
C ILE A 106 -18.07 20.99 -3.02
N LEU A 107 -17.47 21.70 -2.08
CA LEU A 107 -16.61 21.14 -1.03
C LEU A 107 -17.12 21.53 0.35
N GLN A 108 -18.44 21.59 0.55
CA GLN A 108 -19.02 21.70 1.88
C GLN A 108 -20.31 20.89 1.89
N PHE A 109 -20.39 19.93 2.81
CA PHE A 109 -21.58 19.13 3.07
C PHE A 109 -21.88 19.34 4.55
N ASP A 110 -23.07 19.85 4.88
CA ASP A 110 -23.37 20.41 6.21
C ASP A 110 -23.11 19.42 7.36
N SER A 111 -23.43 18.14 7.14
CA SER A 111 -23.26 17.08 8.13
C SER A 111 -21.81 16.57 8.25
N PHE A 112 -20.92 16.93 7.32
CA PHE A 112 -19.56 16.36 7.24
C PHE A 112 -18.46 17.38 7.48
N LYS A 113 -17.44 16.94 8.21
CA LYS A 113 -16.14 17.59 8.40
C LYS A 113 -15.07 16.67 7.85
N TRP A 114 -13.91 17.21 7.48
CA TRP A 114 -12.78 16.39 7.05
C TRP A 114 -11.50 16.76 7.77
N TYR A 115 -10.59 15.79 7.83
CA TYR A 115 -9.27 15.98 8.41
C TYR A 115 -8.40 16.90 7.53
N ASN A 116 -7.55 17.73 8.14
CA ASN A 116 -6.83 18.82 7.46
C ASN A 116 -5.90 18.39 6.29
N SER A 117 -5.58 17.10 6.18
CA SER A 117 -4.61 16.56 5.22
C SER A 117 -5.21 15.61 4.17
N VAL A 118 -6.53 15.64 3.94
CA VAL A 118 -7.16 14.78 2.92
C VAL A 118 -7.18 15.45 1.54
N ASP A 119 -6.97 14.67 0.47
CA ASP A 119 -7.25 15.13 -0.90
C ASP A 119 -8.77 15.16 -1.08
N VAL A 120 -9.34 16.36 -0.98
CA VAL A 120 -10.79 16.60 -0.92
C VAL A 120 -11.54 16.35 -2.24
N TYR A 121 -10.87 15.86 -3.28
CA TYR A 121 -11.56 15.51 -4.51
C TYR A 121 -12.51 14.33 -4.29
N LEU A 122 -13.76 14.50 -4.72
CA LEU A 122 -14.77 13.45 -4.78
C LEU A 122 -15.39 13.39 -6.16
N HIS A 123 -15.78 12.20 -6.58
CA HIS A 123 -16.55 12.02 -7.80
C HIS A 123 -17.96 12.61 -7.61
N LYS A 124 -18.56 13.13 -8.69
CA LYS A 124 -19.88 13.77 -8.67
C LYS A 124 -20.98 12.94 -7.99
N SER A 125 -20.93 11.62 -8.10
CA SER A 125 -21.91 10.73 -7.47
C SER A 125 -21.77 10.72 -5.95
N MET A 126 -20.52 10.70 -5.45
CA MET A 126 -20.25 10.76 -4.03
C MET A 126 -20.61 12.15 -3.48
N CYS A 127 -20.29 13.24 -4.20
CA CYS A 127 -20.75 14.58 -3.81
C CYS A 127 -22.28 14.64 -3.68
N LYS A 128 -23.01 14.10 -4.67
CA LYS A 128 -24.48 14.05 -4.62
C LYS A 128 -24.98 13.26 -3.42
N ALA A 129 -24.35 12.12 -3.09
CA ALA A 129 -24.75 11.31 -1.94
C ALA A 129 -24.55 12.05 -0.62
N LEU A 130 -23.38 12.67 -0.43
CA LEU A 130 -23.06 13.43 0.79
C LEU A 130 -23.91 14.70 0.93
N ASP A 131 -24.28 15.34 -0.18
CA ASP A 131 -25.18 16.52 -0.21
C ASP A 131 -26.63 16.15 0.17
N GLN A 132 -27.08 14.95 -0.19
CA GLN A 132 -28.44 14.46 0.07
C GLN A 132 -28.55 13.63 1.35
N TYR A 133 -27.46 13.52 2.11
CA TYR A 133 -27.45 12.80 3.37
C TYR A 133 -28.28 13.53 4.43
N SER A 134 -29.24 12.82 5.04
CA SER A 134 -30.17 13.35 6.06
C SER A 134 -29.89 12.81 7.47
N GLY A 135 -28.83 12.03 7.64
CA GLY A 135 -28.51 11.38 8.92
C GLY A 135 -27.83 12.31 9.94
N PRO A 136 -27.22 11.72 10.98
CA PRO A 136 -26.52 12.47 12.04
C PRO A 136 -25.40 13.39 11.53
N ASP A 137 -25.24 14.54 12.19
CA ASP A 137 -24.24 15.57 11.85
C ASP A 137 -22.86 15.34 12.49
N ASN A 138 -21.91 16.20 12.09
CA ASN A 138 -20.53 16.24 12.57
C ASN A 138 -19.74 14.96 12.29
N ILE A 139 -20.03 14.32 11.15
CA ILE A 139 -19.31 13.14 10.69
C ILE A 139 -17.90 13.54 10.25
N LEU A 140 -16.87 12.87 10.77
CA LEU A 140 -15.49 13.15 10.39
C LEU A 140 -15.00 12.19 9.31
N ILE A 141 -14.78 12.72 8.11
CA ILE A 141 -14.11 12.02 7.01
C ILE A 141 -12.58 12.10 7.20
N THR A 142 -11.95 10.94 7.31
CA THR A 142 -10.50 10.80 7.50
C THR A 142 -9.75 10.47 6.22
N SER A 143 -10.46 10.04 5.17
CA SER A 143 -9.88 9.80 3.85
C SER A 143 -10.92 10.01 2.75
N MET A 144 -10.48 10.62 1.64
CA MET A 144 -11.26 10.79 0.40
C MET A 144 -10.44 10.25 -0.77
N ARG A 145 -9.86 11.11 -1.63
CA ARG A 145 -9.08 10.60 -2.76
C ARG A 145 -7.70 10.07 -2.33
N ARG A 146 -7.27 8.94 -2.91
CA ARG A 146 -5.91 8.37 -2.74
C ARG A 146 -5.28 8.10 -4.11
N LYS A 147 -4.24 8.86 -4.48
CA LYS A 147 -3.61 8.76 -5.83
C LYS A 147 -2.65 7.59 -6.00
N TRP A 148 -2.22 6.95 -4.91
CA TRP A 148 -1.24 5.86 -4.94
C TRP A 148 -1.84 4.47 -5.15
N CYS A 149 -3.16 4.29 -5.02
CA CYS A 149 -3.81 2.98 -5.16
C CYS A 149 -4.85 3.01 -6.29
N LYS A 150 -4.41 2.89 -7.55
CA LYS A 150 -5.22 3.10 -8.77
C LYS A 150 -6.51 2.27 -8.86
N HIS A 151 -6.56 1.14 -8.16
CA HIS A 151 -7.67 0.19 -8.20
C HIS A 151 -8.67 0.37 -7.05
N SER A 152 -8.35 1.21 -6.06
CA SER A 152 -9.28 1.55 -5.00
C SER A 152 -10.34 2.54 -5.51
N LYS A 153 -11.57 2.44 -5.01
CA LYS A 153 -12.62 3.47 -5.21
C LYS A 153 -12.18 4.84 -4.65
N HIS A 154 -11.23 4.88 -3.71
CA HIS A 154 -10.58 6.14 -3.32
C HIS A 154 -9.80 6.79 -4.46
N PHE A 155 -9.25 6.06 -5.44
CA PHE A 155 -8.48 6.69 -6.52
C PHE A 155 -9.34 7.57 -7.42
N THR A 156 -10.57 7.13 -7.69
CA THR A 156 -11.57 7.82 -8.49
C THR A 156 -12.40 8.81 -7.68
N GLY A 157 -12.22 8.88 -6.35
CA GLY A 157 -13.01 9.73 -5.45
C GLY A 157 -14.42 9.17 -5.20
N GLU A 158 -14.61 7.87 -5.37
CA GLU A 158 -15.88 7.15 -5.18
C GLU A 158 -15.96 6.41 -3.84
N ALA A 159 -15.03 6.67 -2.92
CA ALA A 159 -15.04 6.17 -1.55
C ALA A 159 -14.56 7.21 -0.55
N VAL A 160 -15.07 7.11 0.67
CA VAL A 160 -14.65 7.89 1.84
C VAL A 160 -14.49 6.99 3.05
N ASP A 161 -13.49 7.30 3.89
CA ASP A 161 -13.35 6.67 5.20
C ASP A 161 -13.84 7.65 6.27
N ILE A 162 -14.65 7.14 7.18
CA ILE A 162 -15.28 7.89 8.26
C ILE A 162 -14.75 7.38 9.60
N GLN A 163 -14.36 8.30 10.48
CA GLN A 163 -13.87 7.95 11.80
C GLN A 163 -14.99 7.36 12.67
N LEU A 164 -14.71 6.24 13.34
CA LEU A 164 -15.63 5.60 14.31
C LEU A 164 -15.62 6.25 15.70
N ASN A 165 -15.73 7.59 15.74
CA ASN A 165 -16.03 8.36 16.94
C ASN A 165 -17.54 8.32 17.26
N GLN A 166 -18.03 9.07 18.24
CA GLN A 166 -19.46 9.07 18.59
C GLN A 166 -20.36 9.41 17.40
N SER A 167 -20.03 10.44 16.61
CA SER A 167 -20.80 10.81 15.41
C SER A 167 -20.72 9.72 14.34
N GLY A 168 -19.55 9.13 14.10
CA GLY A 168 -19.42 7.99 13.19
C GLY A 168 -20.24 6.78 13.61
N ARG A 169 -20.30 6.48 14.91
CA ARG A 169 -21.16 5.41 15.46
C ARG A 169 -22.64 5.73 15.26
N ASN A 170 -23.06 6.98 15.46
CA ASN A 170 -24.44 7.40 15.18
C ASN A 170 -24.76 7.23 13.68
N MET A 171 -23.83 7.56 12.78
CA MET A 171 -24.00 7.31 11.35
C MET A 171 -24.10 5.82 11.02
N LEU A 172 -23.27 4.98 11.64
CA LEU A 172 -23.34 3.52 11.50
C LEU A 172 -24.73 2.97 11.88
N GLU A 173 -25.27 3.42 13.02
CA GLU A 173 -26.62 3.09 13.46
C GLU A 173 -27.69 3.58 12.47
N TRP A 174 -27.52 4.78 11.93
CA TRP A 174 -28.44 5.33 10.95
C TRP A 174 -28.38 4.58 9.61
N MET A 175 -27.21 4.18 9.13
CA MET A 175 -27.04 3.45 7.86
C MET A 175 -27.75 2.09 7.84
N ILE A 176 -27.93 1.46 9.00
CA ILE A 176 -28.68 0.19 9.12
C ILE A 176 -30.18 0.39 9.39
N SER A 177 -30.63 1.63 9.62
CA SER A 177 -32.04 1.99 9.68
C SER A 177 -32.70 1.95 8.30
N GLU A 178 -34.03 2.00 8.25
CA GLU A 178 -34.77 2.01 6.98
C GLU A 178 -34.41 3.23 6.11
N GLU A 179 -34.27 4.42 6.72
CA GLU A 179 -33.90 5.64 6.01
C GLU A 179 -32.48 5.54 5.44
N GLY A 180 -31.52 5.06 6.25
CA GLY A 180 -30.14 4.90 5.81
C GLY A 180 -29.99 3.87 4.70
N LYS A 181 -30.72 2.74 4.77
CA LYS A 181 -30.73 1.72 3.71
C LYS A 181 -31.31 2.25 2.39
N LEU A 182 -32.37 3.06 2.46
CA LEU A 182 -32.92 3.72 1.27
C LEU A 182 -31.91 4.68 0.66
N TRP A 183 -31.27 5.52 1.48
CA TRP A 183 -30.22 6.42 1.00
C TRP A 183 -29.04 5.66 0.36
N LEU A 184 -28.55 4.59 0.99
CA LEU A 184 -27.50 3.75 0.40
C LEU A 184 -27.93 3.19 -0.96
N THR A 185 -29.18 2.73 -1.08
CA THR A 185 -29.74 2.18 -2.32
C THR A 185 -29.89 3.24 -3.41
N ASP A 186 -30.46 4.39 -3.09
CA ASP A 186 -30.72 5.49 -4.02
C ASP A 186 -29.44 6.10 -4.61
N HIS A 187 -28.32 5.91 -3.91
CA HIS A 187 -27.01 6.42 -4.27
C HIS A 187 -26.02 5.34 -4.76
N ASP A 188 -26.46 4.09 -4.93
CA ASP A 188 -25.61 2.94 -5.28
C ASP A 188 -24.40 2.81 -4.35
N LEU A 189 -24.60 2.95 -3.04
CA LEU A 189 -23.55 2.89 -2.03
C LEU A 189 -23.62 1.59 -1.23
N TYR A 190 -22.45 1.17 -0.75
CA TYR A 190 -22.31 0.16 0.28
C TYR A 190 -21.32 0.65 1.34
N PHE A 191 -21.40 0.08 2.53
CA PHE A 191 -20.46 0.38 3.60
C PHE A 191 -20.01 -0.90 4.30
N TYR A 192 -18.88 -0.81 4.98
CA TYR A 192 -18.43 -1.81 5.93
C TYR A 192 -17.56 -1.16 7.01
N ILE A 193 -17.47 -1.82 8.16
CA ILE A 193 -16.57 -1.50 9.26
C ILE A 193 -15.26 -2.21 8.97
N GLU A 194 -14.20 -1.43 8.79
CA GLU A 194 -12.88 -1.93 8.41
C GLU A 194 -11.88 -1.69 9.54
N ASP A 195 -11.12 -2.74 9.89
CA ASP A 195 -9.89 -2.63 10.68
C ASP A 195 -8.95 -3.78 10.30
N LYS A 196 -7.77 -3.80 10.92
CA LYS A 196 -6.79 -4.87 10.76
C LYS A 196 -7.36 -6.24 11.16
N SER A 197 -6.96 -7.28 10.44
CA SER A 197 -7.34 -8.66 10.77
C SER A 197 -6.96 -9.01 12.21
N GLY A 198 -7.89 -9.61 12.95
CA GLY A 198 -7.73 -9.92 14.38
C GLY A 198 -7.71 -8.71 15.33
N SER A 199 -8.09 -7.51 14.88
CA SER A 199 -8.18 -6.34 15.75
C SER A 199 -9.24 -6.54 16.82
N SER A 200 -8.84 -6.39 18.10
CA SER A 200 -9.78 -6.44 19.24
C SER A 200 -10.78 -5.29 19.24
N LYS A 201 -10.54 -4.23 18.47
CA LYS A 201 -11.47 -3.11 18.32
C LYS A 201 -12.73 -3.48 17.54
N LEU A 202 -12.69 -4.55 16.75
CA LEU A 202 -13.88 -5.05 16.03
C LEU A 202 -14.85 -5.81 16.94
N GLU A 203 -14.38 -6.32 18.09
CA GLU A 203 -15.18 -7.17 18.98
C GLU A 203 -16.47 -6.48 19.44
N GLU A 204 -16.44 -5.17 19.70
CA GLU A 204 -17.62 -4.41 20.10
C GLU A 204 -18.72 -4.36 19.03
N PHE A 205 -18.37 -4.60 17.76
CA PHE A 205 -19.31 -4.56 16.64
C PHE A 205 -19.77 -5.95 16.19
N ARG A 206 -19.06 -7.03 16.59
CA ARG A 206 -19.33 -8.39 16.07
C ARG A 206 -20.72 -8.90 16.39
N GLU A 207 -21.28 -8.52 17.54
CA GLU A 207 -22.61 -9.01 17.93
C GLU A 207 -23.71 -8.47 17.02
N ARG A 208 -23.64 -7.18 16.65
CA ARG A 208 -24.74 -6.47 15.97
C ARG A 208 -24.46 -6.13 14.50
N PHE A 209 -23.20 -5.97 14.13
CA PHE A 209 -22.78 -5.51 12.81
C PHE A 209 -21.90 -6.55 12.08
N SER A 210 -21.96 -7.83 12.47
CA SER A 210 -21.13 -8.89 11.89
C SER A 210 -21.15 -8.95 10.36
N GLU A 211 -22.31 -8.74 9.74
CA GLU A 211 -22.47 -8.74 8.28
C GLU A 211 -21.79 -7.54 7.58
N TYR A 212 -21.44 -6.50 8.33
CA TYR A 212 -20.78 -5.30 7.83
C TYR A 212 -19.30 -5.24 8.21
N ILE A 213 -18.72 -6.26 8.86
CA ILE A 213 -17.29 -6.25 9.23
C ILE A 213 -16.44 -6.79 8.09
N PHE A 214 -15.40 -6.02 7.72
CA PHE A 214 -14.37 -6.44 6.78
C PHE A 214 -12.99 -6.34 7.43
N GLU A 215 -12.31 -7.47 7.56
CA GLU A 215 -10.97 -7.55 8.15
C GLU A 215 -9.89 -7.42 7.07
N ASN A 216 -9.25 -6.26 6.99
CA ASN A 216 -8.21 -5.99 6.00
C ASN A 216 -6.84 -5.85 6.67
N LYS A 217 -5.88 -6.71 6.31
CA LYS A 217 -4.50 -6.66 6.82
C LYS A 217 -3.81 -5.30 6.60
N ASN A 218 -4.22 -4.59 5.55
CA ASN A 218 -3.65 -3.30 5.14
C ASN A 218 -4.43 -2.09 5.70
N ALA A 219 -5.49 -2.31 6.49
CA ALA A 219 -6.24 -1.22 7.11
C ALA A 219 -5.35 -0.36 8.02
N THR A 220 -5.50 0.96 7.94
CA THR A 220 -4.75 1.90 8.78
C THR A 220 -5.30 2.02 10.19
N GLY A 221 -6.50 1.48 10.45
CA GLY A 221 -7.16 1.44 11.75
C GLY A 221 -8.67 1.29 11.58
N LEU A 222 -9.40 1.26 12.70
CA LEU A 222 -10.86 1.14 12.73
C LEU A 222 -11.56 2.36 12.08
N HIS A 223 -12.35 2.11 11.04
CA HIS A 223 -13.17 3.13 10.36
C HIS A 223 -14.41 2.52 9.70
N ILE A 224 -15.32 3.37 9.26
CA ILE A 224 -16.37 2.99 8.29
C ILE A 224 -15.81 3.32 6.92
N HIS A 225 -15.75 2.34 6.02
CA HIS A 225 -15.50 2.56 4.61
C HIS A 225 -16.85 2.67 3.89
N LEU A 226 -17.10 3.80 3.22
CA LEU A 226 -18.31 4.04 2.43
C LEU A 226 -17.91 4.22 0.97
N ALA A 227 -18.42 3.36 0.08
CA ALA A 227 -18.01 3.33 -1.31
C ALA A 227 -19.18 3.08 -2.26
N ARG A 228 -18.98 3.48 -3.51
CA ARG A 228 -19.93 3.18 -4.58
C ARG A 228 -19.82 1.72 -5.03
N LEU A 229 -20.96 1.03 -5.15
CA LEU A 229 -21.10 -0.28 -5.80
C LEU A 229 -20.46 -0.27 -7.20
#